data_AF-A0A8X6GSX1-F1
#
_entry.id   AF-A0A8X6GSX1-F1
#
_cell.length_a   1.000
_cell.length_b   1.000
_cell.length_c   1.000
_cell.angle_alpha   90.00
_cell.angle_beta   90.00
_cell.angle_gamma   90.00
#
_symmetry.space_group_name_H-M   'P 1'
#
loop_
_entity.id
_entity.type
_entity.pdbx_description
1 polymer ?
#
loop_
_entity_poly.entity_id
_entity_poly.type
_entity_poly.pdbx_seq_one_letter_code
_entity_poly.pdbx_strand_id
1 'polypeptide(L)'
;MPRNSDRIKKSKPNADNITAAAEAVLKDGVPVRIAVRQFGVSRTTLQRHIAFCKKTNNSENMELNCAYYNRCVVWTVFSKDEDSVLVQYFIIARNMHFRLSKKTS
;
A
#
# COMPACT_ATOMS: atom_id res chain seq x y z
N MET A 1 5.08 5.52 16.91
CA MET A 1 3.72 5.74 16.33
C MET A 1 2.69 5.30 17.34
N PRO A 2 1.70 6.13 17.71
CA PRO A 2 0.74 5.74 18.74
C PRO A 2 -0.15 4.64 18.16
N ARG A 3 -0.10 3.45 18.77
CA ARG A 3 -1.13 2.42 18.62
C ARG A 3 -2.39 2.96 19.32
N ASN A 4 -3.57 2.69 18.75
CA ASN A 4 -4.83 2.87 19.49
C ASN A 4 -4.68 2.23 20.88
N SER A 5 -5.32 2.78 21.92
CA SER A 5 -5.26 2.25 23.31
C SER A 5 -5.45 0.74 23.36
N ASP A 6 -6.30 0.24 22.46
CA ASP A 6 -6.74 -1.14 22.40
C ASP A 6 -5.77 -2.07 21.64
N ARG A 7 -4.63 -1.54 21.17
CA ARG A 7 -3.62 -2.24 20.34
C ARG A 7 -4.18 -2.90 19.07
N ILE A 8 -5.42 -2.61 18.70
CA ILE A 8 -6.05 -3.12 17.48
C ILE A 8 -5.32 -2.53 16.27
N LYS A 9 -4.82 -3.42 15.40
CA LYS A 9 -4.26 -3.01 14.11
C LYS A 9 -5.40 -2.43 13.26
N LYS A 10 -5.24 -1.19 12.80
CA LYS A 10 -6.16 -0.61 11.82
C LYS A 10 -6.11 -1.45 10.54
N SER A 11 -7.28 -1.73 9.97
CA SER A 11 -7.40 -2.37 8.67
C SER A 11 -6.68 -1.52 7.61
N LYS A 12 -6.18 -2.19 6.57
CA LYS A 12 -5.61 -1.48 5.42
C LYS A 12 -6.70 -0.62 4.78
N PRO A 13 -6.39 0.63 4.36
CA PRO A 13 -7.35 1.44 3.63
C PRO A 13 -7.74 0.73 2.33
N ASN A 14 -9.04 0.68 2.03
CA ASN A 14 -9.52 0.15 0.76
C ASN A 14 -9.19 1.16 -0.36
N ALA A 15 -8.39 0.72 -1.34
CA ALA A 15 -7.93 1.55 -2.44
C ALA A 15 -9.10 2.02 -3.32
N ASP A 16 -10.08 1.16 -3.57
CA ASP A 16 -11.24 1.46 -4.41
C ASP A 16 -12.08 2.57 -3.79
N ASN A 17 -12.34 2.48 -2.48
CA ASN A 17 -13.09 3.49 -1.75
C ASN A 17 -12.39 4.85 -1.73
N ILE A 18 -11.05 4.89 -1.65
CA ILE A 18 -10.30 6.15 -1.67
C ILE A 18 -10.35 6.76 -3.07
N THR A 19 -10.24 5.93 -4.10
CA THR A 19 -10.30 6.35 -5.49
C THR A 19 -11.67 6.93 -5.81
N ALA A 20 -12.75 6.19 -5.52
CA ALA A 20 -14.13 6.64 -5.70
C ALA A 20 -14.45 7.90 -4.88
N ALA A 21 -13.98 8.00 -3.63
CA ALA A 21 -14.17 9.20 -2.82
C ALA A 21 -13.45 10.43 -3.39
N ALA A 22 -12.28 10.26 -4.00
CA ALA A 22 -11.56 11.36 -4.63
C ALA A 22 -12.22 11.79 -5.94
N GLU A 23 -12.74 10.84 -6.72
CA GLU A 23 -13.53 11.13 -7.92
C GLU A 23 -14.80 11.89 -7.58
N ALA A 24 -15.56 11.48 -6.57
CA ALA A 24 -16.76 12.18 -6.13
C ALA A 24 -16.48 13.64 -5.71
N VAL A 25 -15.31 13.91 -5.11
CA VAL A 25 -14.92 15.27 -4.73
C VAL A 25 -14.44 16.08 -5.94
N LEU A 26 -13.71 15.47 -6.86
CA LEU A 26 -13.05 16.17 -7.98
C LEU A 26 -13.93 16.32 -9.21
N LYS A 27 -14.77 15.34 -9.52
CA LYS A 27 -15.68 15.31 -10.68
C LYS A 27 -17.08 15.82 -10.30
N ASP A 28 -17.65 15.28 -9.22
CA ASP A 28 -19.05 15.56 -8.85
C ASP A 28 -19.18 16.74 -7.87
N GLY A 29 -18.07 17.34 -7.44
CA GLY A 29 -18.06 18.51 -6.55
C GLY A 29 -18.54 18.23 -5.12
N VAL A 30 -18.59 16.95 -4.70
CA VAL A 30 -19.06 16.57 -3.36
C VAL A 30 -18.11 17.15 -2.30
N PRO A 31 -18.63 17.75 -1.21
CA PRO A 31 -17.77 18.22 -0.12
C PRO A 31 -16.99 17.05 0.51
N VAL A 32 -15.70 17.26 0.76
CA VAL A 32 -14.79 16.25 1.37
C VAL A 32 -15.38 15.58 2.60
N ARG A 33 -16.12 16.33 3.42
CA ARG A 33 -16.73 15.84 4.66
C ARG A 33 -17.84 14.81 4.40
N ILE A 34 -18.58 14.96 3.31
CA ILE A 34 -19.64 14.04 2.88
C ILE A 34 -19.00 12.79 2.27
N ALA A 35 -18.04 12.96 1.35
CA ALA A 35 -17.33 11.84 0.73
C ALA A 35 -16.64 10.93 1.77
N VAL A 36 -15.99 11.51 2.79
CA VAL A 36 -15.40 10.75 3.91
C VAL A 36 -16.40 9.83 4.60
N ARG A 37 -17.62 10.32 4.85
CA ARG A 37 -18.67 9.55 5.51
C ARG A 37 -19.24 8.48 4.60
N GLN A 38 -19.47 8.83 3.34
CA GLN A 38 -20.07 7.95 2.33
C GLN A 38 -19.20 6.74 2.01
N PHE A 39 -17.88 6.95 1.86
CA PHE A 39 -16.94 5.90 1.45
C PHE A 39 -16.14 5.29 2.61
N GLY A 40 -16.35 5.76 3.85
CA GLY A 40 -15.70 5.21 5.03
C GLY A 40 -14.18 5.37 5.05
N VAL A 41 -13.67 6.48 4.49
CA VAL A 41 -12.23 6.74 4.36
C VAL A 41 -11.75 7.82 5.34
N SER A 42 -10.51 7.75 5.81
CA SER A 42 -9.96 8.82 6.66
C SER A 42 -9.87 10.14 5.90
N ARG A 43 -10.31 11.23 6.52
CA ARG A 43 -10.23 12.60 5.96
C ARG A 43 -8.81 12.97 5.55
N THR A 44 -7.81 12.62 6.36
CA THR A 44 -6.41 12.93 6.07
C THR A 44 -5.89 12.16 4.85
N THR A 45 -6.32 10.91 4.69
CA THR A 45 -5.96 10.08 3.53
C THR A 45 -6.58 10.64 2.26
N LEU A 46 -7.88 10.98 2.30
CA LEU A 46 -8.59 11.54 1.16
C LEU A 46 -7.99 12.89 0.74
N GLN A 47 -7.69 13.79 1.68
CA GLN A 47 -7.08 15.09 1.37
C GLN A 47 -5.71 14.96 0.73
N ARG A 48 -4.85 14.05 1.22
CA ARG A 48 -3.55 13.77 0.59
C ARG A 48 -3.71 13.25 -0.84
N HIS A 49 -4.68 12.35 -1.04
CA HIS A 49 -4.93 11.76 -2.36
C HIS A 49 -5.43 12.80 -3.35
N ILE A 50 -6.40 13.64 -2.96
CA ILE A 50 -6.88 14.76 -3.77
C ILE A 50 -5.74 15.71 -4.14
N ALA A 51 -4.89 16.09 -3.17
CA ALA A 51 -3.75 16.97 -3.42
C ALA A 51 -2.75 16.36 -4.43
N PHE A 52 -2.58 15.04 -4.39
CA PHE A 52 -1.79 14.34 -5.40
C PHE A 52 -2.45 14.37 -6.77
N CYS A 53 -3.73 14.00 -6.87
CA CYS A 53 -4.45 13.98 -8.16
C CYS A 53 -4.45 15.37 -8.82
N LYS A 54 -4.58 16.44 -8.03
CA LYS A 54 -4.45 17.82 -8.53
C LYS A 54 -3.06 18.14 -9.08
N LYS A 55 -1.98 17.56 -8.53
CA LYS A 55 -0.63 17.77 -9.05
C LYS A 55 -0.39 17.04 -10.36
N THR A 56 -0.92 15.83 -10.51
CA THR A 56 -0.77 15.02 -11.74
C THR A 56 -1.63 15.54 -12.89
N ASN A 57 -2.79 16.13 -12.63
CA ASN A 57 -3.68 16.64 -13.68
C ASN A 57 -3.26 17.98 -14.28
N ASN A 58 -2.19 18.61 -13.79
CA ASN A 58 -1.68 19.85 -14.38
C ASN A 58 -0.94 19.63 -15.72
N SER A 59 -0.74 18.38 -16.16
CA SER A 59 -0.19 18.07 -17.49
C SER A 59 -1.31 17.75 -18.49
N GLU A 60 -1.91 18.80 -19.06
CA GLU A 60 -2.61 18.94 -20.36
C GLU A 60 -3.50 17.83 -20.97
N ASN A 61 -3.65 16.63 -20.40
CA ASN A 61 -4.45 15.55 -20.99
C ASN A 61 -5.51 15.00 -20.02
N MET A 62 -6.72 14.91 -20.58
CA MET A 62 -8.03 14.96 -19.96
C MET A 62 -8.52 13.62 -19.39
N GLU A 63 -7.66 12.89 -18.68
CA GLU A 63 -8.09 11.72 -17.89
C GLU A 63 -7.53 11.82 -16.48
N LEU A 64 -8.45 11.98 -15.51
CA LEU A 64 -8.15 12.09 -14.10
C LEU A 64 -7.67 10.74 -13.57
N ASN A 65 -6.42 10.37 -13.85
CA ASN A 65 -5.83 9.11 -13.40
C ASN A 65 -5.50 9.22 -11.91
N CYS A 66 -6.54 9.05 -11.08
CA CYS A 66 -6.52 9.24 -9.64
C CYS A 66 -6.48 7.90 -8.90
N ALA A 67 -5.86 6.87 -9.50
CA ALA A 67 -5.71 5.56 -8.88
C ALA A 67 -4.94 5.66 -7.55
N TYR A 68 -5.52 5.13 -6.46
CA TYR A 68 -4.85 5.11 -5.17
C TYR A 68 -3.77 4.03 -5.10
N TYR A 69 -2.54 4.44 -4.79
CA TYR A 69 -1.45 3.52 -4.49
C TYR A 69 -0.85 3.85 -3.12
N ASN A 70 -0.61 2.81 -2.32
CA ASN A 70 0.00 2.97 -1.02
C ASN A 70 1.49 3.27 -1.18
N ARG A 71 1.91 4.50 -0.87
CA ARG A 71 3.32 4.93 -0.94
C ARG A 71 4.17 4.47 0.24
N CYS A 72 3.60 3.76 1.20
CA CYS A 72 4.38 3.08 2.23
C CYS A 72 5.04 1.80 1.70
N VAL A 73 5.33 1.71 0.39
CA VAL A 73 6.27 0.72 -0.12
C VAL A 73 7.59 1.05 0.56
N VAL A 74 7.94 0.20 1.52
CA VAL A 74 9.23 0.22 2.21
C VAL A 74 10.30 0.20 1.13
N TRP A 75 11.36 0.98 1.27
CA TRP A 75 12.49 0.92 0.36
C TRP A 75 12.95 -0.53 0.26
N THR A 76 12.68 -1.15 -0.87
CA THR A 76 13.07 -2.53 -1.14
C THR A 76 14.54 -2.50 -1.49
N VAL A 77 15.37 -3.03 -0.59
CA VAL A 77 16.82 -3.13 -0.80
C VAL A 77 17.14 -4.10 -1.95
N PHE A 78 16.28 -5.10 -2.13
CA PHE A 78 16.35 -6.08 -3.22
C PHE A 78 15.14 -5.96 -4.13
N SER A 79 15.35 -6.21 -5.41
CA SER A 79 14.27 -6.51 -6.36
C SER A 79 13.58 -7.83 -5.98
N LYS A 80 12.38 -8.07 -6.53
CA LYS A 80 11.64 -9.32 -6.28
C LYS A 80 12.43 -10.55 -6.73
N ASP A 81 13.19 -10.41 -7.81
CA ASP A 81 14.00 -11.49 -8.37
C ASP A 81 15.19 -11.80 -7.45
N GLU A 82 15.90 -10.77 -6.97
CA GLU A 82 16.98 -10.91 -5.99
C GLU A 82 16.51 -11.53 -4.67
N ASP A 83 15.36 -11.09 -4.16
CA ASP A 83 14.74 -11.69 -2.97
C ASP A 83 14.45 -13.19 -3.19
N SER A 84 13.96 -13.56 -4.37
CA SER A 84 13.68 -14.96 -4.70
C SER A 84 14.94 -15.82 -4.72
N VAL A 85 16.04 -15.29 -5.27
CA VAL A 85 17.35 -15.96 -5.31
C VAL A 85 17.92 -16.12 -3.91
N LEU A 86 17.81 -15.09 -3.06
CA LEU A 86 18.27 -15.13 -1.68
C LEU A 86 17.51 -16.19 -0.85
N VAL A 87 16.18 -16.27 -1.04
CA VAL A 87 15.34 -17.30 -0.40
C VAL A 87 15.76 -18.70 -0.86
N GLN A 88 15.99 -18.91 -2.15
CA GLN A 88 16.46 -20.19 -2.66
C GLN A 88 17.82 -20.57 -2.07
N TYR A 89 18.76 -19.62 -2.00
CA TYR A 89 20.06 -19.84 -1.37
C TYR A 89 19.93 -20.32 0.07
N PHE A 90 19.08 -19.68 0.89
CA PHE A 90 18.86 -20.10 2.28
C PHE A 90 18.26 -21.50 2.39
N ILE A 91 17.34 -21.87 1.49
CA ILE A 91 16.74 -23.22 1.45
C ILE A 91 17.82 -24.26 1.13
N ILE A 92 18.65 -24.01 0.11
CA ILE A 92 19.72 -24.92 -0.29
C ILE A 92 20.77 -25.03 0.81
N ALA A 93 21.23 -23.91 1.37
CA ALA A 93 22.20 -23.87 2.46
C ALA A 93 21.71 -24.63 3.71
N ARG A 94 20.43 -24.47 4.08
CA ARG A 94 19.80 -25.25 5.15
C ARG A 94 19.87 -26.75 4.85
N ASN A 95 19.55 -27.16 3.64
CA ASN A 95 19.56 -28.57 3.26
C ASN A 95 20.98 -29.16 3.20
N MET A 96 21.99 -28.33 2.91
CA MET A 96 23.41 -28.75 2.88
C MET A 96 24.01 -28.88 4.28
N HIS A 97 23.71 -27.96 5.21
CA HIS A 97 24.33 -27.94 6.54
C HIS A 97 23.65 -28.84 7.59
N PHE A 98 22.37 -29.22 7.42
CA PHE A 98 21.66 -30.08 8.38
C PHE A 98 21.82 -31.60 8.13
N ARG A 99 22.71 -32.03 7.23
CA ARG A 99 23.08 -33.45 7.04
C ARG A 99 24.31 -33.90 7.83
N LEU A 100 24.61 -33.23 8.95
CA LEU A 100 25.55 -33.73 9.97
C LEU A 100 24.88 -34.56 11.07
N SER A 101 23.70 -35.16 10.84
CA SER A 101 23.23 -36.25 11.69
C SER A 101 23.83 -37.57 11.19
N LYS A 102 24.92 -37.96 11.86
CA LYS A 102 25.50 -39.30 12.01
C LYS A 102 24.62 -40.41 11.40
N LYS A 103 25.11 -41.07 10.33
CA LYS A 103 24.72 -42.47 10.10
C LYS A 103 25.31 -43.29 11.24
N THR A 104 24.45 -43.72 12.16
CA THR A 104 24.73 -44.84 13.05
C THR A 104 23.98 -46.06 12.53
N SER A 105 24.69 -47.19 12.52
CA SER A 105 24.38 -48.52 11.97
C SER A 105 24.65 -48.70 10.48
#